data_AF-A0A369ZRH5-F1
#
_entry.id   AF-A0A369ZRH5-F1
#
_cell.length_a   1.000
_cell.length_b   1.000
_cell.length_c   1.000
_cell.angle_alpha   90.00
_cell.angle_beta   90.00
_cell.angle_gamma   90.00
#
_symmetry.space_group_name_H-M   'P 1'
#
loop_
_entity.id
_entity.type
_entity.pdbx_description
1 polymer ?
#
loop_
_entity_poly.entity_id
_entity_poly.type
_entity_poly.pdbx_seq_one_letter_code
_entity_poly.pdbx_strand_id
1 'polypeptide(L)'
;MAKRKKSSSDSSGVMLIAFILIIFITPIILFIVLVYSLCKFFKNTKHLRPLKGTYDDFWLDSRTIDTWKFYDEIWRVNYHKLRNIEETVKELDISVNKDGSISTRSKAGKKLKADFDKATLEKNNAWDQLYELIYLPQERWKSVNKSLQYSIASFWGLVIYGLGYVYLQLTYQVRIEWATLGANLDSLKELFNAVSQIEWLKFDGWYLFLLSIGVAIITALIAFIYSTPLNRITPYPPEVETNNVDLYEGKY
;
A
#
# COMPACT_ATOMS: atom_id res chain seq x y z
N MET A 1 -60.68 26.47 -11.44
CA MET A 1 -59.24 26.66 -11.11
C MET A 1 -58.84 25.56 -10.12
N ALA A 2 -58.40 24.40 -10.61
CA ALA A 2 -58.01 23.27 -9.76
C ALA A 2 -56.49 23.29 -9.58
N LYS A 3 -56.01 23.66 -8.38
CA LYS A 3 -54.61 23.52 -7.99
C LYS A 3 -54.27 22.03 -7.93
N ARG A 4 -53.50 21.52 -8.90
CA ARG A 4 -52.84 20.21 -8.79
C ARG A 4 -51.84 20.25 -7.63
N LYS A 5 -52.08 19.42 -6.60
CA LYS A 5 -51.09 19.07 -5.57
C LYS A 5 -49.94 18.33 -6.26
N LYS A 6 -48.73 18.90 -6.23
CA LYS A 6 -47.49 18.15 -6.52
C LYS A 6 -47.36 17.07 -5.44
N SER A 7 -47.48 15.80 -5.82
CA SER A 7 -47.22 14.67 -4.94
C SER A 7 -45.74 14.66 -4.57
N SER A 8 -45.44 14.82 -3.29
CA SER A 8 -44.10 14.72 -2.71
C SER A 8 -43.70 13.25 -2.46
N SER A 9 -44.01 12.34 -3.39
CA SER A 9 -43.91 10.88 -3.20
C SER A 9 -42.61 10.24 -3.68
N ASP A 10 -41.72 10.97 -4.37
CA ASP A 10 -40.62 10.32 -5.10
C ASP A 10 -39.30 10.25 -4.32
N SER A 11 -39.07 11.10 -3.30
CA SER A 11 -37.77 11.09 -2.59
C SER A 11 -37.59 9.87 -1.67
N SER A 12 -38.67 9.38 -1.05
CA SER A 12 -38.64 8.20 -0.17
C SER A 12 -38.42 6.91 -0.95
N GLY A 13 -39.03 6.78 -2.13
CA GLY A 13 -38.84 5.65 -3.02
C GLY A 13 -37.40 5.57 -3.55
N VAL A 14 -36.83 6.71 -3.97
CA VAL A 14 -35.44 6.78 -4.44
C VAL A 14 -34.44 6.46 -3.33
N MET A 15 -34.66 6.97 -2.10
CA MET A 15 -33.81 6.59 -0.96
C MET A 15 -33.87 5.09 -0.67
N LEU A 16 -35.05 4.49 -0.68
CA LEU A 16 -35.23 3.07 -0.40
C LEU A 16 -34.51 2.19 -1.44
N ILE A 17 -34.60 2.56 -2.72
CA ILE A 17 -33.85 1.89 -3.80
C ILE A 17 -32.34 2.05 -3.59
N ALA A 18 -31.86 3.25 -3.23
CA ALA A 18 -30.45 3.49 -2.95
C ALA A 18 -29.93 2.64 -1.76
N PHE A 19 -30.72 2.50 -0.69
CA PHE A 19 -30.36 1.66 0.45
C PHE A 19 -30.31 0.17 0.10
N ILE A 20 -31.29 -0.33 -0.67
CA ILE A 20 -31.28 -1.71 -1.17
C ILE A 20 -30.02 -1.94 -2.03
N LEU A 21 -29.68 -1.00 -2.90
CA LEU A 21 -28.46 -1.09 -3.70
C LEU A 21 -27.21 -1.15 -2.82
N ILE A 22 -27.06 -0.31 -1.80
CA ILE A 22 -25.91 -0.35 -0.88
C ILE A 22 -25.77 -1.72 -0.20
N ILE A 23 -26.89 -2.34 0.19
CA ILE A 23 -26.89 -3.64 0.87
C ILE A 23 -26.28 -4.75 0.00
N PHE A 24 -26.63 -4.78 -1.29
CA PHE A 24 -26.12 -5.78 -2.22
C PHE A 24 -24.75 -5.40 -2.81
N ILE A 25 -24.49 -4.12 -3.01
CA ILE A 25 -23.25 -3.63 -3.60
C ILE A 25 -22.07 -3.79 -2.64
N THR A 26 -22.27 -3.59 -1.33
CA THR A 26 -21.17 -3.65 -0.34
C THR A 26 -20.40 -4.98 -0.37
N PRO A 27 -21.03 -6.17 -0.23
CA PRO A 27 -20.30 -7.44 -0.30
C PRO A 27 -19.66 -7.67 -1.68
N ILE A 28 -20.29 -7.18 -2.76
CA ILE A 28 -19.71 -7.22 -4.11
C ILE A 28 -18.43 -6.39 -4.18
N ILE A 29 -18.44 -5.16 -3.63
CA ILE A 29 -17.24 -4.30 -3.59
C ILE A 29 -16.13 -4.96 -2.77
N LEU A 30 -16.44 -5.48 -1.57
CA LEU A 30 -15.43 -6.16 -0.75
C LEU A 30 -14.85 -7.38 -1.47
N PHE A 31 -15.68 -8.14 -2.19
CA PHE A 31 -15.22 -9.27 -3.01
C PHE A 31 -14.35 -8.81 -4.19
N ILE A 32 -14.73 -7.76 -4.92
CA ILE A 32 -13.92 -7.19 -6.00
C ILE A 32 -12.57 -6.73 -5.47
N VAL A 33 -12.53 -6.02 -4.33
CA VAL A 33 -11.28 -5.57 -3.70
C VAL A 33 -10.43 -6.76 -3.27
N LEU A 34 -11.02 -7.81 -2.70
CA LEU A 34 -10.32 -9.04 -2.34
C LEU A 34 -9.67 -9.69 -3.57
N VAL A 35 -10.44 -9.92 -4.64
CA VAL A 35 -9.93 -10.54 -5.87
C VAL A 35 -8.85 -9.67 -6.52
N TYR A 36 -9.09 -8.35 -6.64
CA TYR A 36 -8.12 -7.43 -7.21
C TYR A 36 -6.81 -7.38 -6.42
N SER A 37 -6.90 -7.30 -5.09
CA SER A 37 -5.71 -7.25 -4.22
C SER A 37 -4.94 -8.57 -4.24
N LEU A 38 -5.61 -9.72 -4.29
CA LEU A 38 -4.98 -11.03 -4.47
C LEU A 38 -4.29 -11.13 -5.84
N CYS A 39 -4.96 -10.72 -6.92
CA CYS A 39 -4.36 -10.68 -8.26
C CYS A 39 -3.10 -9.78 -8.27
N LYS A 40 -3.15 -8.62 -7.61
CA LYS A 40 -1.99 -7.72 -7.49
C LYS A 40 -0.88 -8.33 -6.65
N PHE A 41 -1.21 -9.00 -5.54
CA PHE A 41 -0.25 -9.74 -4.73
C PHE A 41 0.45 -10.79 -5.59
N PHE A 42 -0.29 -11.70 -6.22
CA PHE A 42 0.30 -12.74 -7.07
C PHE A 42 1.08 -12.18 -8.25
N LYS A 43 0.65 -11.06 -8.86
CA LYS A 43 1.39 -10.41 -9.93
C LYS A 43 2.72 -9.84 -9.44
N ASN A 44 2.71 -9.15 -8.30
CA ASN A 44 3.90 -8.54 -7.73
C ASN A 44 4.87 -9.58 -7.17
N THR A 45 4.35 -10.70 -6.67
CA THR A 45 5.17 -11.83 -6.21
C THR A 45 5.45 -12.85 -7.30
N LYS A 46 4.90 -12.74 -8.53
CA LYS A 46 5.16 -13.74 -9.59
C LYS A 46 6.65 -13.83 -9.95
N HIS A 47 7.35 -12.71 -9.84
CA HIS A 47 8.78 -12.60 -10.10
C HIS A 47 9.63 -12.86 -8.87
N LEU A 48 9.00 -12.88 -7.70
CA LEU A 48 9.60 -13.23 -6.43
C LEU A 48 9.28 -14.73 -6.22
N ARG A 49 10.24 -15.62 -6.46
CA ARG A 49 10.15 -17.03 -6.03
C ARG A 49 9.58 -17.13 -4.59
N PRO A 50 9.05 -18.28 -4.12
CA PRO A 50 8.47 -18.36 -2.77
C PRO A 50 9.33 -17.60 -1.76
N LEU A 51 8.72 -16.63 -1.07
CA LEU A 51 9.42 -15.70 -0.18
C LEU A 51 10.28 -16.52 0.79
N LYS A 52 11.59 -16.27 0.76
CA LYS A 52 12.60 -16.98 1.57
C LYS A 52 12.58 -16.49 3.02
N GLY A 53 11.96 -15.34 3.29
CA GLY A 53 11.89 -14.72 4.60
C GLY A 53 13.14 -13.90 4.94
N THR A 54 13.87 -13.44 3.93
CA THR A 54 15.12 -12.67 4.04
C THR A 54 15.02 -11.35 3.29
N TYR A 55 15.98 -10.44 3.51
CA TYR A 55 16.03 -9.15 2.80
C TYR A 55 16.12 -9.30 1.27
N ASP A 56 16.71 -10.40 0.80
CA ASP A 56 16.83 -10.78 -0.61
C ASP A 56 15.47 -10.84 -1.34
N ASP A 57 14.36 -11.10 -0.62
CA ASP A 57 13.03 -11.24 -1.21
C ASP A 57 12.58 -10.01 -2.00
N PHE A 58 13.10 -8.83 -1.68
CA PHE A 58 12.78 -7.57 -2.36
C PHE A 58 14.01 -6.83 -2.86
N TRP A 59 15.20 -7.42 -2.70
CA TRP A 59 16.46 -6.75 -3.01
C TRP A 59 16.63 -6.50 -4.51
N LEU A 60 17.67 -5.73 -4.83
CA LEU A 60 18.08 -5.47 -6.19
C LEU A 60 18.52 -6.78 -6.88
N ASP A 61 18.13 -6.94 -8.14
CA ASP A 61 18.70 -7.99 -8.98
C ASP A 61 20.12 -7.60 -9.40
N SER A 62 20.91 -8.57 -9.90
CA SER A 62 22.31 -8.37 -10.28
C SER A 62 22.50 -7.21 -11.26
N ARG A 63 21.61 -7.06 -12.25
CA ARG A 63 21.69 -5.96 -13.23
C ARG A 63 21.43 -4.60 -12.58
N THR A 64 20.50 -4.56 -11.64
CA THR A 64 20.17 -3.35 -10.89
C THR A 64 21.28 -2.98 -9.90
N ILE A 65 21.94 -3.98 -9.31
CA ILE A 65 23.15 -3.80 -8.50
C ILE A 65 24.27 -3.18 -9.35
N ASP A 66 24.53 -3.72 -10.55
CA ASP A 66 25.55 -3.17 -11.45
C ASP A 66 25.23 -1.72 -11.85
N THR A 67 23.95 -1.43 -12.09
CA THR A 67 23.47 -0.07 -12.39
C THR A 67 23.68 0.87 -11.20
N TRP A 68 23.36 0.41 -9.98
CA TRP A 68 23.60 1.17 -8.76
C TRP A 68 25.09 1.48 -8.58
N LYS A 69 25.96 0.48 -8.76
CA LYS A 69 27.42 0.63 -8.64
C LYS A 69 27.98 1.63 -9.65
N PHE A 70 27.51 1.56 -10.90
CA PHE A 70 27.91 2.49 -11.94
C PHE A 70 27.59 3.95 -11.57
N TYR A 71 26.38 4.22 -11.08
CA TYR A 71 26.03 5.59 -10.68
C TYR A 71 26.70 6.02 -9.38
N ASP A 72 26.93 5.11 -8.42
CA ASP A 72 27.69 5.39 -7.18
C ASP A 72 29.12 5.81 -7.52
N GLU A 73 29.76 5.13 -8.47
CA GLU A 73 31.10 5.48 -8.96
C GLU A 73 31.11 6.88 -9.60
N ILE A 74 30.19 7.17 -10.53
CA ILE A 74 30.09 8.50 -11.18
C ILE A 74 29.88 9.59 -10.13
N TRP A 75 29.01 9.34 -9.16
CA TRP A 75 28.71 10.29 -8.09
C TRP A 75 29.96 10.55 -7.23
N ARG A 76 30.66 9.50 -6.78
CA ARG A 76 31.87 9.61 -5.96
C ARG A 76 33.00 10.33 -6.70
N VAL A 77 33.25 9.96 -7.96
CA VAL A 77 34.28 10.60 -8.80
C VAL A 77 34.01 12.09 -8.94
N ASN A 78 32.78 12.48 -9.26
CA ASN A 78 32.43 13.88 -9.43
C ASN A 78 32.37 14.64 -8.09
N TYR A 79 31.98 14.00 -6.99
CA TYR A 79 32.08 14.57 -5.66
C TYR A 79 33.53 14.92 -5.29
N HIS A 80 34.46 13.98 -5.48
CA HIS A 80 35.89 14.24 -5.25
C HIS A 80 36.44 15.31 -6.19
N LYS A 81 36.02 15.31 -7.45
CA LYS A 81 36.44 16.31 -8.44
C LYS A 81 36.00 17.72 -8.05
N LEU A 82 34.78 17.88 -7.55
CA LEU A 82 34.30 19.17 -7.02
C LEU A 82 35.14 19.64 -5.83
N ARG A 83 35.46 18.73 -4.90
CA ARG A 83 36.32 19.06 -3.75
C ARG A 83 37.71 19.51 -4.19
N ASN A 84 38.31 18.81 -5.15
CA ASN A 84 39.62 19.17 -5.70
C ASN A 84 39.58 20.53 -6.43
N ILE A 85 38.48 20.85 -7.13
CA ILE A 85 38.30 22.16 -7.77
C ILE A 85 38.23 23.26 -6.70
N GLU A 86 37.48 23.04 -5.62
CA GLU A 86 37.40 24.00 -4.50
C GLU A 86 38.75 24.21 -3.81
N GLU A 87 39.53 23.15 -3.61
CA GLU A 87 40.91 23.22 -3.10
C GLU A 87 41.79 24.02 -4.07
N THR A 88 41.73 23.73 -5.37
CA THR A 88 42.51 24.45 -6.41
C THR A 88 42.15 25.94 -6.51
N VAL A 89 40.86 26.29 -6.37
CA VAL A 89 40.40 27.68 -6.36
C VAL A 89 41.03 28.47 -5.21
N LYS A 90 41.17 27.84 -4.03
CA LYS A 90 41.83 28.44 -2.87
C LYS A 90 43.34 28.57 -3.10
N GLU A 91 43.99 27.54 -3.62
CA GLU A 91 45.44 27.53 -3.88
C GLU A 91 45.87 28.60 -4.90
N LEU A 92 45.05 28.84 -5.92
CA LEU A 92 45.32 29.82 -6.97
C LEU A 92 44.80 31.23 -6.66
N ASP A 93 44.29 31.47 -5.44
CA ASP A 93 43.68 32.73 -5.00
C ASP A 93 42.65 33.29 -6.01
N ILE A 94 41.82 32.40 -6.55
CA ILE A 94 40.81 32.79 -7.53
C ILE A 94 39.61 33.39 -6.78
N SER A 95 39.36 34.67 -7.02
CA SER A 95 38.20 35.39 -6.48
C SER A 95 36.88 34.61 -6.67
N VAL A 96 36.00 34.68 -5.69
CA VAL A 96 34.63 34.13 -5.74
C VAL A 96 33.65 35.29 -5.83
N ASN A 97 32.61 35.14 -6.64
CA ASN A 97 31.56 36.14 -6.80
C ASN A 97 30.64 36.19 -5.56
N LYS A 98 29.80 37.24 -5.46
CA LYS A 98 28.85 37.39 -4.34
C LYS A 98 27.84 36.25 -4.21
N ASP A 99 27.56 35.55 -5.31
CA ASP A 99 26.66 34.40 -5.38
C ASP A 99 27.34 33.07 -5.03
N GLY A 100 28.63 33.09 -4.68
CA GLY A 100 29.41 31.88 -4.40
C GLY A 100 30.01 31.21 -5.64
N SER A 101 29.77 31.73 -6.85
CA SER A 101 30.34 31.16 -8.08
C SER A 101 31.80 31.55 -8.31
N ILE A 102 32.58 30.63 -8.92
CA ILE A 102 33.98 30.88 -9.27
C ILE A 102 34.08 32.04 -10.28
N SER A 103 34.96 33.01 -10.02
CA SER A 103 35.20 34.14 -10.92
C SER A 103 35.77 33.69 -12.27
N THR A 104 35.22 34.23 -13.35
CA THR A 104 35.61 33.94 -14.72
C THR A 104 36.56 34.98 -15.30
N ARG A 105 37.18 35.83 -14.47
CA ARG A 105 38.08 36.91 -14.92
C ARG A 105 39.39 36.38 -15.49
N SER A 106 39.93 35.29 -14.93
CA SER A 106 41.17 34.66 -15.39
C SER A 106 40.92 33.45 -16.28
N LYS A 107 41.90 33.09 -17.13
CA LYS A 107 41.82 31.85 -17.95
C LYS A 107 41.67 30.60 -17.07
N ALA A 108 42.35 30.58 -15.92
CA ALA A 108 42.25 29.51 -14.92
C ALA A 108 40.84 29.46 -14.31
N GLY A 109 40.28 30.59 -13.88
CA GLY A 109 38.94 30.66 -13.31
C GLY A 109 37.83 30.26 -14.29
N LYS A 110 37.94 30.63 -15.57
CA LYS A 110 37.03 30.16 -16.63
C LYS A 110 37.04 28.64 -16.77
N LYS A 111 38.23 28.03 -16.77
CA LYS A 111 38.39 26.58 -16.89
C LYS A 111 37.81 25.87 -15.66
N LEU A 112 38.18 26.30 -14.46
CA LEU A 112 37.70 25.71 -13.21
C LEU A 112 36.18 25.82 -13.05
N LYS A 113 35.59 26.96 -13.45
CA LYS A 113 34.12 27.09 -13.49
C LYS A 113 33.48 26.08 -14.45
N ALA A 114 33.99 25.94 -15.67
CA ALA A 114 33.45 24.97 -16.62
C ALA A 114 33.56 23.52 -16.11
N ASP A 115 34.69 23.18 -15.48
CA ASP A 115 34.90 21.87 -14.86
C ASP A 115 33.97 21.65 -13.66
N PHE A 116 33.72 22.70 -12.85
CA PHE A 116 32.79 22.68 -11.72
C PHE A 116 31.35 22.47 -12.17
N ASP A 117 30.90 23.24 -13.16
CA ASP A 117 29.54 23.16 -13.69
C ASP A 117 29.28 21.76 -14.30
N LYS A 118 30.26 21.23 -15.05
CA LYS A 118 30.18 19.88 -15.62
C LYS A 118 30.13 18.80 -14.54
N ALA A 119 31.04 18.84 -13.56
CA ALA A 119 31.07 17.85 -12.49
C ALA A 119 29.81 17.91 -11.61
N THR A 120 29.27 19.12 -11.38
CA THR A 120 28.01 19.30 -10.65
C THR A 120 26.85 18.66 -11.40
N LEU A 121 26.74 18.87 -12.71
CA LEU A 121 25.71 18.26 -13.54
C LEU A 121 25.81 16.73 -13.52
N GLU A 122 27.00 16.18 -13.74
CA GLU A 122 27.21 14.73 -13.71
C GLU A 122 26.89 14.11 -12.34
N LYS A 123 27.32 14.77 -11.25
CA LYS A 123 26.99 14.33 -9.88
C LYS A 123 25.48 14.33 -9.64
N ASN A 124 24.79 15.40 -10.02
CA ASN A 124 23.34 15.52 -9.78
C ASN A 124 22.57 14.48 -10.61
N ASN A 125 22.92 14.31 -11.88
CA ASN A 125 22.29 13.28 -12.73
C ASN A 125 22.52 11.87 -12.17
N ALA A 126 23.72 11.57 -11.65
CA ALA A 126 24.00 10.29 -11.02
C ALA A 126 23.21 10.11 -9.71
N TRP A 127 23.07 11.18 -8.92
CA TRP A 127 22.29 11.16 -7.68
C TRP A 127 20.80 10.86 -7.94
N ASP A 128 20.20 11.48 -8.96
CA ASP A 128 18.80 11.24 -9.30
C ASP A 128 18.54 9.76 -9.63
N GLN A 129 19.47 9.13 -10.36
CA GLN A 129 19.40 7.70 -10.67
C GLN A 129 19.65 6.82 -9.44
N LEU A 130 20.62 7.18 -8.59
CA LEU A 130 20.91 6.46 -7.34
C LEU A 130 19.73 6.50 -6.38
N TYR A 131 19.10 7.66 -6.24
CA TYR A 131 18.04 7.88 -5.26
C TYR A 131 16.88 6.89 -5.46
N GLU A 132 16.46 6.67 -6.70
CA GLU A 132 15.42 5.68 -7.00
C GLU A 132 15.84 4.26 -6.60
N LEU A 133 17.10 3.89 -6.87
CA LEU A 133 17.61 2.56 -6.59
C LEU A 133 17.84 2.28 -5.09
N ILE A 134 18.14 3.33 -4.30
CA ILE A 134 18.33 3.24 -2.85
C ILE A 134 17.05 2.76 -2.16
N TYR A 135 15.89 3.27 -2.59
CA TYR A 135 14.60 2.98 -1.96
C TYR A 135 13.80 1.88 -2.66
N LEU A 136 14.24 1.42 -3.84
CA LEU A 136 13.52 0.43 -4.64
C LEU A 136 13.13 -0.85 -3.86
N PRO A 137 13.99 -1.47 -3.03
CA PRO A 137 13.59 -2.63 -2.23
C PRO A 137 12.43 -2.33 -1.28
N GLN A 138 12.47 -1.17 -0.62
CA GLN A 138 11.44 -0.73 0.31
C GLN A 138 10.11 -0.46 -0.38
N GLU A 139 10.15 0.16 -1.57
CA GLU A 139 8.96 0.41 -2.38
C GLU A 139 8.28 -0.90 -2.83
N ARG A 140 9.07 -1.87 -3.28
CA ARG A 140 8.58 -3.21 -3.65
C ARG A 140 7.92 -3.89 -2.46
N TRP A 141 8.59 -3.89 -1.30
CA TRP A 141 8.06 -4.45 -0.06
C TRP A 141 6.74 -3.77 0.35
N LYS A 142 6.70 -2.43 0.37
CA LYS A 142 5.50 -1.65 0.73
C LYS A 142 4.34 -1.95 -0.22
N SER A 143 4.60 -2.07 -1.51
CA SER A 143 3.59 -2.39 -2.53
C SER A 143 2.97 -3.78 -2.31
N VAL A 144 3.78 -4.79 -2.01
CA VAL A 144 3.31 -6.15 -1.69
C VAL A 144 2.58 -6.18 -0.36
N ASN A 145 3.14 -5.58 0.69
CA ASN A 145 2.50 -5.50 2.01
C ASN A 145 1.13 -4.82 1.93
N LYS A 146 1.02 -3.71 1.19
CA LYS A 146 -0.26 -3.01 0.98
C LYS A 146 -1.28 -3.88 0.25
N SER A 147 -0.84 -4.68 -0.72
CA SER A 147 -1.73 -5.60 -1.44
C SER A 147 -2.27 -6.68 -0.48
N LEU A 148 -1.42 -7.26 0.36
CA LEU A 148 -1.85 -8.21 1.41
C LEU A 148 -2.75 -7.57 2.46
N GLN A 149 -2.47 -6.34 2.90
CA GLN A 149 -3.32 -5.59 3.83
C GLN A 149 -4.74 -5.44 3.28
N TYR A 150 -4.90 -5.06 2.01
CA TYR A 150 -6.22 -4.99 1.38
C TYR A 150 -6.89 -6.36 1.30
N SER A 151 -6.16 -7.41 0.94
CA SER A 151 -6.74 -8.76 0.88
C SER A 151 -7.25 -9.23 2.25
N ILE A 152 -6.45 -9.05 3.30
CA ILE A 152 -6.84 -9.43 4.67
C ILE A 152 -8.01 -8.58 5.17
N ALA A 153 -7.97 -7.26 4.93
CA ALA A 153 -9.04 -6.35 5.32
C ALA A 153 -10.37 -6.71 4.64
N SER A 154 -10.35 -6.95 3.32
CA SER A 154 -11.54 -7.34 2.58
C SER A 154 -12.04 -8.73 2.95
N PHE A 155 -11.14 -9.68 3.21
CA PHE A 155 -11.51 -11.01 3.69
C PHE A 155 -12.24 -10.94 5.04
N TRP A 156 -11.65 -10.25 6.03
CA TRP A 156 -12.29 -10.08 7.34
C TRP A 156 -13.58 -9.27 7.24
N GLY A 157 -13.63 -8.25 6.37
CA GLY A 157 -14.86 -7.53 6.08
C GLY A 157 -15.98 -8.44 5.57
N LEU A 158 -15.69 -9.34 4.63
CA LEU A 158 -16.66 -10.32 4.12
C LEU A 158 -17.09 -11.34 5.17
N VAL A 159 -16.14 -11.88 5.94
CA VAL A 159 -16.43 -12.85 7.01
C VAL A 159 -17.33 -12.21 8.07
N ILE A 160 -17.00 -11.01 8.54
CA ILE A 160 -17.76 -10.28 9.55
C ILE A 160 -19.13 -9.85 9.00
N TYR A 161 -19.20 -9.42 7.74
CA TYR A 161 -20.48 -9.14 7.09
C TYR A 161 -21.39 -10.38 7.11
N GLY A 162 -20.89 -11.53 6.65
CA GLY A 162 -21.65 -12.77 6.61
C GLY A 162 -22.07 -13.25 7.99
N LEU A 163 -21.12 -13.36 8.93
CA LEU A 163 -21.40 -13.81 10.30
C LEU A 163 -22.32 -12.84 11.05
N GLY A 164 -22.07 -11.54 10.94
CA GLY A 164 -22.89 -10.50 11.56
C GLY A 164 -24.31 -10.51 11.01
N TYR A 165 -24.46 -10.66 9.70
CA TYR A 165 -25.77 -10.76 9.07
C TYR A 165 -26.54 -12.01 9.53
N VAL A 166 -25.91 -13.19 9.53
CA VAL A 166 -26.53 -14.43 10.04
C VAL A 166 -26.93 -14.29 11.50
N TYR A 167 -26.03 -13.76 12.34
CA TYR A 167 -26.27 -13.51 13.77
C TYR A 167 -27.50 -12.62 13.99
N LEU A 168 -27.60 -11.51 13.26
CA LEU A 168 -28.72 -10.58 13.38
C LEU A 168 -30.03 -11.23 12.90
N GLN A 169 -30.02 -12.03 11.84
CA GLN A 169 -31.21 -12.74 11.36
C GLN A 169 -31.68 -13.81 12.32
N LEU A 170 -30.77 -14.59 12.90
CA LEU A 170 -31.10 -15.57 13.96
C LEU A 170 -31.71 -14.90 15.19
N THR A 171 -31.20 -13.73 15.57
CA THR A 171 -31.73 -12.94 16.69
C THR A 171 -33.12 -12.38 16.39
N TYR A 172 -33.32 -11.87 15.17
CA TYR A 172 -34.53 -11.14 14.82
C TYR A 172 -35.69 -12.04 14.37
N GLN A 173 -35.42 -12.99 13.45
CA GLN A 173 -36.46 -13.87 12.90
C GLN A 173 -36.70 -15.10 13.77
N VAL A 174 -35.62 -15.77 14.20
CA VAL A 174 -35.69 -17.04 14.93
C VAL A 174 -35.70 -16.84 16.44
N ARG A 175 -35.35 -15.64 16.92
CA ARG A 175 -35.36 -15.25 18.34
C ARG A 175 -34.46 -16.13 19.22
N ILE A 176 -33.27 -16.48 18.71
CA ILE A 176 -32.27 -17.19 19.51
C ILE A 176 -31.87 -16.37 20.74
N GLU A 177 -31.91 -17.00 21.90
CA GLU A 177 -31.38 -16.47 23.15
C GLU A 177 -29.90 -16.84 23.30
N TRP A 178 -29.01 -15.99 22.81
CA TRP A 178 -27.57 -16.26 22.82
C TRP A 178 -26.97 -16.51 24.21
N ALA A 179 -27.61 -15.98 25.27
CA ALA A 179 -27.15 -16.15 26.64
C ALA A 179 -27.31 -17.59 27.19
N THR A 180 -28.22 -18.38 26.59
CA THR A 180 -28.49 -19.76 27.02
C THR A 180 -27.78 -20.79 26.14
N LEU A 181 -27.18 -20.34 25.03
CA LEU A 181 -26.50 -21.19 24.07
C LEU A 181 -25.09 -21.56 24.54
N GLY A 182 -24.83 -22.84 24.75
CA GLY A 182 -23.53 -23.36 25.15
C GLY A 182 -22.55 -23.54 23.97
N ALA A 183 -21.29 -23.80 24.28
CA ALA A 183 -20.26 -24.13 23.28
C ALA A 183 -20.14 -25.66 23.07
N ASN A 184 -21.26 -26.35 22.86
CA ASN A 184 -21.30 -27.81 22.65
C ASN A 184 -21.91 -28.19 21.28
N LEU A 185 -21.79 -29.46 20.90
CA LEU A 185 -22.27 -29.97 19.61
C LEU A 185 -23.79 -29.85 19.44
N ASP A 186 -24.55 -29.91 20.53
CA ASP A 186 -26.00 -29.83 20.47
C ASP A 186 -26.46 -28.39 20.20
N SER A 187 -25.81 -27.40 20.81
CA SER A 187 -26.01 -25.98 20.49
C SER A 187 -25.58 -25.63 19.07
N LEU A 188 -24.54 -26.28 18.52
CA LEU A 188 -24.20 -26.13 17.10
C LEU A 188 -25.29 -26.71 16.17
N LYS A 189 -25.84 -27.88 16.49
CA LYS A 189 -26.97 -28.45 15.72
C LYS A 189 -28.20 -27.56 15.79
N GLU A 190 -28.49 -27.01 16.96
CA GLU A 190 -29.57 -26.05 17.17
C GLU A 190 -29.39 -24.81 16.29
N LEU A 191 -28.18 -24.23 16.25
CA LEU A 191 -27.86 -23.12 15.37
C LEU A 191 -28.03 -23.48 13.88
N PHE A 192 -27.54 -24.63 13.44
CA PHE A 192 -27.72 -25.06 12.04
C PHE A 192 -29.19 -25.23 11.67
N ASN A 193 -29.98 -25.83 12.55
CA ASN A 193 -31.42 -25.97 12.35
C ASN A 193 -32.10 -24.60 12.31
N ALA A 194 -31.73 -23.67 13.20
CA ALA A 194 -32.27 -22.32 13.23
C ALA A 194 -31.92 -21.52 11.96
N VAL A 195 -30.72 -21.68 11.40
CA VAL A 195 -30.33 -21.05 10.13
C VAL A 195 -31.26 -21.46 8.99
N SER A 196 -31.74 -22.70 8.98
CA SER A 196 -32.70 -23.18 7.96
C SER A 196 -34.09 -22.53 8.05
N GLN A 197 -34.42 -21.93 9.20
CA GLN A 197 -35.70 -21.25 9.42
C GLN A 197 -35.67 -19.77 9.00
N ILE A 198 -34.50 -19.25 8.57
CA ILE A 198 -34.36 -17.85 8.14
C ILE A 198 -34.99 -17.65 6.77
N GLU A 199 -35.92 -16.71 6.69
CA GLU A 199 -36.42 -16.17 5.43
C GLU A 199 -35.46 -15.09 4.91
N TRP A 200 -34.43 -15.50 4.15
CA TRP A 200 -33.33 -14.63 3.71
C TRP A 200 -33.76 -13.40 2.89
N LEU A 201 -34.90 -13.51 2.19
CA LEU A 201 -35.43 -12.46 1.33
C LEU A 201 -36.53 -11.63 2.00
N LYS A 202 -36.78 -11.84 3.30
CA LYS A 202 -37.73 -11.02 4.06
C LYS A 202 -37.06 -9.71 4.47
N PHE A 203 -37.58 -8.59 3.96
CA PHE A 203 -37.00 -7.25 4.15
C PHE A 203 -37.52 -6.49 5.37
N ASP A 204 -38.31 -7.12 6.26
CA ASP A 204 -38.86 -6.49 7.46
C ASP A 204 -37.79 -6.10 8.52
N GLY A 205 -36.51 -6.37 8.24
CA GLY A 205 -35.36 -6.03 9.08
C GLY A 205 -34.20 -5.36 8.34
N TRP A 206 -34.44 -4.57 7.29
CA TRP A 206 -33.38 -3.93 6.46
C TRP A 206 -32.30 -3.17 7.26
N TYR A 207 -32.64 -2.61 8.43
CA TYR A 207 -31.70 -1.93 9.31
C TYR A 207 -30.61 -2.87 9.87
N LEU A 208 -30.89 -4.17 9.99
CA LEU A 208 -29.93 -5.19 10.39
C LEU A 208 -28.84 -5.40 9.33
N PHE A 209 -29.21 -5.32 8.05
CA PHE A 209 -28.22 -5.32 6.96
C PHE A 209 -27.30 -4.11 7.07
N LEU A 210 -27.85 -2.91 7.29
CA LEU A 210 -27.02 -1.71 7.47
C LEU A 210 -26.08 -1.83 8.68
N LEU A 211 -26.55 -2.41 9.78
CA LEU A 211 -25.71 -2.65 10.95
C LEU A 211 -24.59 -3.64 10.63
N SER A 212 -24.88 -4.73 9.92
CA SER A 212 -23.85 -5.69 9.48
C SER A 212 -22.81 -5.07 8.54
N ILE A 213 -23.23 -4.15 7.65
CA ILE A 213 -22.36 -3.39 6.76
C ILE A 213 -21.47 -2.44 7.57
N GLY A 214 -22.04 -1.71 8.52
CA GLY A 214 -21.28 -0.82 9.39
C GLY A 214 -20.18 -1.56 10.14
N VAL A 215 -20.51 -2.69 10.77
CA VAL A 215 -19.54 -3.53 11.50
C VAL A 215 -18.49 -4.11 10.55
N ALA A 216 -18.88 -4.55 9.35
CA ALA A 216 -17.95 -5.06 8.34
C ALA A 216 -16.95 -4.00 7.85
N ILE A 217 -17.43 -2.78 7.57
CA ILE A 217 -16.58 -1.65 7.15
C ILE A 217 -15.60 -1.28 8.26
N ILE A 218 -16.09 -1.12 9.50
CA ILE A 218 -15.24 -0.79 10.66
C ILE A 218 -14.17 -1.88 10.84
N THR A 219 -14.55 -3.16 10.74
CA THR A 219 -13.60 -4.26 10.90
C THR A 219 -12.57 -4.28 9.77
N ALA A 220 -12.99 -4.06 8.52
CA ALA A 220 -12.07 -3.95 7.39
C ALA A 220 -11.09 -2.78 7.57
N LEU A 221 -11.55 -1.63 8.08
CA LEU A 221 -10.69 -0.48 8.38
C LEU A 221 -9.68 -0.78 9.49
N ILE A 222 -10.12 -1.41 10.59
CA ILE A 222 -9.23 -1.83 11.68
C ILE A 222 -8.19 -2.82 11.14
N ALA A 223 -8.62 -3.85 10.41
CA ALA A 223 -7.72 -4.82 9.80
C ALA A 223 -6.72 -4.15 8.85
N PHE A 224 -7.15 -3.17 8.06
CA PHE A 224 -6.26 -2.43 7.15
C PHE A 224 -5.21 -1.59 7.91
N ILE A 225 -5.62 -0.84 8.93
CA ILE A 225 -4.74 0.07 9.68
C ILE A 225 -3.69 -0.71 10.49
N TYR A 226 -4.10 -1.79 11.16
CA TYR A 226 -3.24 -2.49 12.11
C TYR A 226 -2.50 -3.69 11.53
N SER A 227 -2.88 -4.19 10.35
CA SER A 227 -2.17 -5.33 9.76
C SER A 227 -0.88 -4.87 9.08
N THR A 228 0.24 -5.50 9.40
CA THR A 228 1.46 -5.48 8.59
C THR A 228 1.84 -6.92 8.28
N PRO A 229 1.01 -7.61 7.47
CA PRO A 229 1.10 -9.05 7.32
C PRO A 229 2.46 -9.51 6.78
N LEU A 230 3.09 -8.71 5.92
CA LEU A 230 4.36 -9.07 5.31
C LEU A 230 5.51 -9.09 6.32
N ASN A 231 5.46 -8.27 7.39
CA ASN A 231 6.48 -8.28 8.46
C ASN A 231 6.63 -9.65 9.16
N ARG A 232 5.58 -10.49 9.12
CA ARG A 232 5.61 -11.84 9.70
C ARG A 232 6.21 -12.89 8.76
N ILE A 233 6.34 -12.56 7.48
CA ILE A 233 6.81 -13.46 6.43
C ILE A 233 8.26 -13.12 6.09
N THR A 234 8.56 -11.84 5.94
CA THR A 234 9.86 -11.34 5.46
C THR A 234 10.10 -9.92 5.98
N PRO A 235 11.32 -9.61 6.44
CA PRO A 235 11.61 -8.35 7.09
C PRO A 235 11.55 -7.16 6.12
N TYR A 236 11.33 -5.96 6.65
CA TYR A 236 11.40 -4.72 5.87
C TYR A 236 12.85 -4.48 5.43
N PRO A 237 13.16 -4.37 4.11
CA PRO A 237 14.52 -4.26 3.63
C PRO A 237 15.18 -2.93 4.03
N PRO A 238 16.48 -2.93 4.32
CA PRO A 238 17.23 -1.69 4.55
C PRO A 238 17.33 -0.87 3.26
N GLU A 239 17.80 0.37 3.39
CA GLU A 239 18.19 1.19 2.23
C GLU A 239 19.44 0.59 1.57
N VAL A 240 19.55 0.71 0.25
CA VAL A 240 20.74 0.24 -0.47
C VAL A 240 21.89 1.21 -0.20
N GLU A 241 22.97 0.69 0.36
CA GLU A 241 24.17 1.40 0.73
C GLU A 241 25.40 0.66 0.18
N THR A 242 26.53 1.36 0.06
CA THR A 242 27.78 0.76 -0.41
C THR A 242 28.24 -0.44 0.42
N ASN A 243 27.89 -0.48 1.71
CA ASN A 243 28.25 -1.57 2.62
C ASN A 243 27.37 -2.82 2.46
N ASN A 244 26.19 -2.70 1.84
CA ASN A 244 25.17 -3.75 1.84
C ASN A 244 24.66 -4.15 0.45
N VAL A 245 24.99 -3.39 -0.60
CA VAL A 245 24.53 -3.63 -1.97
C VAL A 245 24.83 -5.06 -2.45
N ASP A 246 25.97 -5.62 -2.05
CA ASP A 246 26.44 -6.95 -2.42
C ASP A 246 26.11 -8.04 -1.39
N LEU A 247 25.61 -7.67 -0.20
CA LEU A 247 25.32 -8.65 0.85
C LEU A 247 24.11 -9.52 0.51
N TYR A 248 23.14 -8.90 -0.14
CA TYR A 248 21.87 -9.49 -0.51
C TYR A 248 21.85 -9.68 -2.03
N GLU A 249 22.90 -10.27 -2.62
CA GLU A 249 22.80 -10.73 -4.00
C GLU A 249 21.57 -11.63 -4.04
N GLY A 250 20.50 -11.19 -4.72
CA GLY A 250 19.33 -12.00 -5.01
C GLY A 250 19.73 -13.18 -5.89
N LYS A 251 20.54 -14.10 -5.36
CA LYS A 251 21.00 -15.33 -5.97
C LYS A 251 19.76 -16.18 -6.11
N TYR A 252 19.17 -15.96 -7.28
CA TYR A 252 18.15 -16.72 -7.97
C TYR A 252 17.46 -17.76 -7.10
#